data_AF-A0A1Y1NGQ1-F1
#
_entry.id   AF-A0A1Y1NGQ1-F1
#
_cell.length_a   1.000
_cell.length_b   1.000
_cell.length_c   1.000
_cell.angle_alpha   90.00
_cell.angle_beta   90.00
_cell.angle_gamma   90.00
#
_symmetry.space_group_name_H-M   'P 1'
#
loop_
_entity.id
_entity.type
_entity.pdbx_description
1 polymer ?
#
loop_
_entity_poly.entity_id
_entity_poly.type
_entity_poly.pdbx_seq_one_letter_code
_entity_poly.pdbx_strand_id
1 'polypeptide(L)'
;FNRRFEASSSKPDESGNDSASILKMGKVLEEILAIVEEDLADGRTCFSMKAIYEEMVRRSEFYEVPPMNRTRLKNIILERFSPALKETTRFRKEVVIMCSAAMKDVVESTLHTKPPSDEYRTLSKAALICRREMSRQCKFDILKD
;
A
#
# COMPACT_ATOMS: atom_id res chain seq x y z
N PHE A 1 -32.00 -52.46 -16.01
CA PHE A 1 -31.12 -51.49 -16.68
C PHE A 1 -31.95 -50.85 -17.79
N ASN A 2 -32.34 -49.57 -17.80
CA ASN A 2 -31.69 -48.34 -17.34
C ASN A 2 -32.71 -47.30 -16.80
N ARG A 3 -32.26 -46.53 -15.82
CA ARG A 3 -32.97 -45.45 -15.11
C ARG A 3 -32.92 -44.12 -15.86
N ARG A 4 -34.02 -43.38 -15.78
CA ARG A 4 -34.12 -41.91 -15.91
C ARG A 4 -33.25 -41.19 -14.87
N PHE A 5 -32.74 -40.00 -15.20
CA PHE A 5 -32.61 -38.92 -14.22
C PHE A 5 -32.61 -37.56 -14.93
N GLU A 6 -33.66 -36.78 -14.69
CA GLU A 6 -33.66 -35.33 -14.87
C GLU A 6 -32.82 -34.71 -13.75
N ALA A 7 -31.95 -33.78 -14.09
CA ALA A 7 -31.36 -32.86 -13.11
C ALA A 7 -31.31 -31.46 -13.73
N SER A 8 -32.25 -30.65 -13.26
CA SER A 8 -32.21 -29.19 -13.27
C SER A 8 -30.84 -28.68 -12.82
N SER A 9 -30.23 -27.80 -13.61
CA SER A 9 -29.16 -26.93 -13.12
C SER A 9 -29.55 -25.49 -13.39
N SER A 10 -30.06 -24.87 -12.34
CA SER A 10 -30.19 -23.44 -12.14
C SER A 10 -28.87 -22.74 -12.45
N LYS A 11 -28.89 -21.73 -13.33
CA LYS A 11 -27.81 -20.74 -13.42
C LYS A 11 -27.78 -19.96 -12.10
N PRO A 12 -26.63 -19.83 -11.41
CA PRO A 12 -26.50 -18.83 -10.37
C PRO A 12 -26.08 -17.50 -11.01
N ASP A 13 -26.73 -16.42 -10.58
CA ASP A 13 -26.45 -15.05 -10.95
C ASP A 13 -25.05 -14.60 -10.47
N GLU A 14 -24.07 -14.58 -11.37
CA GLU A 14 -22.72 -14.03 -11.14
C GLU A 14 -22.66 -12.52 -11.40
N SER A 15 -23.37 -11.71 -10.63
CA SER A 15 -23.21 -10.23 -10.70
C SER A 15 -22.94 -9.56 -9.34
N GLY A 16 -23.02 -10.32 -8.24
CA GLY A 16 -22.80 -9.79 -6.88
C GLY A 16 -21.40 -9.98 -6.29
N ASN A 17 -20.54 -10.81 -6.89
CA ASN A 17 -19.28 -11.24 -6.24
C ASN A 17 -18.09 -10.30 -6.50
N ASP A 18 -18.08 -9.61 -7.64
CA ASP A 18 -16.94 -8.78 -8.04
C ASP A 18 -16.86 -7.48 -7.25
N SER A 19 -17.99 -6.85 -6.94
CA SER A 19 -18.02 -5.59 -6.18
C SER A 19 -17.56 -5.78 -4.73
N ALA A 20 -17.96 -6.87 -4.09
CA ALA A 20 -17.52 -7.23 -2.74
C ALA A 20 -16.02 -7.55 -2.71
N SER A 21 -15.51 -8.26 -3.71
CA SER A 21 -14.09 -8.59 -3.85
C SER A 21 -13.23 -7.33 -4.07
N ILE A 22 -13.70 -6.39 -4.89
CA ILE A 22 -13.04 -5.09 -5.10
C ILE A 22 -12.99 -4.28 -3.79
N LEU A 23 -14.10 -4.24 -3.04
CA LEU A 23 -14.16 -3.50 -1.77
C LEU A 23 -13.19 -4.09 -0.73
N LYS A 24 -13.17 -5.42 -0.59
CA LYS A 24 -12.23 -6.14 0.28
C LYS A 24 -10.78 -5.86 -0.13
N MET A 25 -10.49 -5.88 -1.43
CA MET A 25 -9.16 -5.56 -1.95
C MET A 25 -8.73 -4.12 -1.66
N GLY A 26 -9.67 -3.17 -1.74
CA GLY A 26 -9.45 -1.80 -1.33
C GLY A 26 -9.07 -1.68 0.15
N LYS A 27 -9.72 -2.46 1.04
CA LYS A 27 -9.36 -2.51 2.47
C LYS A 27 -7.95 -3.03 2.69
N VAL A 28 -7.60 -4.14 2.04
CA VAL A 28 -6.24 -4.71 2.10
C VAL A 28 -5.20 -3.67 1.68
N LEU A 29 -5.46 -2.96 0.58
CA LEU A 29 -4.53 -1.95 0.08
C LEU A 29 -4.35 -0.78 1.06
N GLU A 30 -5.44 -0.22 1.59
CA GLU A 30 -5.38 0.87 2.58
C GLU A 30 -4.61 0.45 3.83
N GLU A 31 -4.78 -0.80 4.24
CA GLU A 31 -4.07 -1.42 5.35
C GLU A 31 -2.56 -1.53 5.12
N ILE A 32 -2.13 -1.94 3.91
CA ILE A 32 -0.71 -1.96 3.54
C ILE A 32 -0.13 -0.55 3.47
N LEU A 33 -0.87 0.40 2.91
CA LEU A 33 -0.45 1.80 2.86
C LEU A 33 -0.29 2.38 4.27
N ALA A 34 -1.18 2.03 5.20
CA ALA A 34 -1.08 2.46 6.60
C ALA A 34 0.18 1.93 7.29
N ILE A 35 0.59 0.68 7.02
CA ILE A 35 1.86 0.12 7.55
C ILE A 35 3.05 0.93 7.04
N VAL A 36 3.10 1.22 5.74
CA VAL A 36 4.20 2.00 5.16
C VAL A 36 4.22 3.42 5.74
N GLU A 37 3.05 4.02 5.94
CA GLU A 37 2.90 5.34 6.57
C GLU A 37 3.37 5.34 8.03
N GLU A 38 3.05 4.30 8.81
CA GLU A 38 3.48 4.14 10.19
C GLU A 38 5.00 3.94 10.31
N ASP A 39 5.56 3.03 9.51
CA ASP A 39 7.01 2.80 9.44
C ASP A 39 7.75 4.10 9.06
N LEU A 40 7.21 4.88 8.10
CA LEU A 40 7.75 6.20 7.73
C LEU A 40 7.71 7.17 8.92
N ALA A 41 6.59 7.22 9.64
CA ALA A 41 6.44 8.08 10.82
C ALA A 41 7.39 7.69 11.97
N ASP A 42 7.75 6.42 12.06
CA ASP A 42 8.74 5.90 13.01
C ASP A 42 10.19 6.12 12.56
N GLY A 43 10.39 6.75 11.41
CA GLY A 43 11.72 7.11 10.89
C GLY A 43 12.39 6.01 10.07
N ARG A 44 11.68 4.95 9.67
CA ARG A 44 12.21 3.94 8.76
C ARG A 44 12.41 4.55 7.37
N THR A 45 13.62 4.42 6.84
CA THR A 45 14.01 5.01 5.54
C THR A 45 14.13 4.01 4.41
N CYS A 46 13.93 2.73 4.69
CA CYS A 46 14.21 1.62 3.78
C CYS A 46 13.22 0.48 4.00
N PHE A 47 12.59 0.03 2.92
CA PHE A 47 11.52 -0.97 2.94
C PHE A 47 11.80 -2.06 1.90
N SER A 48 11.84 -3.32 2.32
CA SER A 48 11.94 -4.42 1.35
C SER A 48 10.59 -4.61 0.67
N MET A 49 10.57 -4.53 -0.67
CA MET A 49 9.35 -4.83 -1.43
C MET A 49 8.93 -6.29 -1.29
N LYS A 50 9.82 -7.18 -0.85
CA LYS A 50 9.47 -8.57 -0.53
C LYS A 50 8.62 -8.62 0.74
N ALA A 51 9.06 -7.98 1.81
CA ALA A 51 8.34 -7.95 3.09
C ALA A 51 6.97 -7.28 2.97
N ILE A 52 6.89 -6.14 2.26
CA ILE A 52 5.60 -5.47 1.98
C ILE A 52 4.65 -6.42 1.23
N TYR A 53 5.18 -7.18 0.26
CA TYR A 53 4.38 -8.10 -0.53
C TYR A 53 3.91 -9.33 0.26
N GLU A 54 4.75 -9.86 1.15
CA GLU A 54 4.36 -10.95 2.05
C GLU A 54 3.21 -10.52 2.98
N GLU A 55 3.27 -9.29 3.50
CA GLU A 55 2.18 -8.73 4.31
C GLU A 55 0.91 -8.50 3.49
N MET A 56 1.03 -8.07 2.23
CA MET A 56 -0.10 -7.99 1.28
C MET A 56 -0.76 -9.35 1.09
N VAL A 57 0.03 -10.41 0.90
CA VAL A 57 -0.49 -11.78 0.74
C VAL A 57 -1.22 -12.22 2.00
N ARG A 58 -0.60 -12.04 3.17
CA ARG A 58 -1.20 -12.41 4.46
C ARG A 58 -2.55 -11.72 4.70
N ARG A 59 -2.66 -10.43 4.39
CA ARG A 59 -3.92 -9.69 4.51
C ARG A 59 -4.94 -10.10 3.44
N SER A 60 -4.50 -10.37 2.22
CA SER A 60 -5.37 -10.85 1.15
C SER A 60 -6.00 -12.21 1.50
N GLU A 61 -5.22 -13.11 2.10
CA GLU A 61 -5.71 -14.40 2.62
C GLU A 61 -6.76 -14.20 3.73
N PHE A 62 -6.51 -13.29 4.67
CA PHE A 62 -7.45 -12.97 5.76
C PHE A 62 -8.80 -12.46 5.25
N TYR A 63 -8.79 -11.64 4.18
CA TYR A 63 -10.01 -11.11 3.57
C TYR A 63 -10.62 -12.04 2.50
N GLU A 64 -9.99 -13.18 2.25
CA GLU A 64 -10.37 -14.16 1.22
C GLU A 64 -10.42 -13.54 -0.19
N VAL A 65 -9.40 -12.74 -0.53
CA VAL A 65 -9.24 -12.12 -1.85
C VAL A 65 -7.89 -12.48 -2.47
N PRO A 66 -7.79 -12.52 -3.82
CA PRO A 66 -6.53 -12.76 -4.48
C PRO A 66 -5.57 -11.57 -4.26
N PRO A 67 -4.28 -11.82 -3.98
CA PRO A 67 -3.31 -10.75 -3.78
C PRO A 67 -3.06 -9.96 -5.07
N MET A 68 -2.74 -8.68 -4.89
CA MET A 68 -2.37 -7.81 -6.01
C MET A 68 -1.04 -8.26 -6.60
N ASN A 69 -0.81 -8.02 -7.88
CA ASN A 69 0.53 -8.17 -8.44
C ASN A 69 1.56 -7.27 -7.73
N ARG A 70 2.76 -7.82 -7.43
CA ARG A 70 3.85 -7.12 -6.72
C ARG A 70 4.27 -5.80 -7.40
N THR A 71 4.37 -5.78 -8.72
CA THR A 71 4.75 -4.58 -9.49
C THR A 71 3.66 -3.51 -9.39
N ARG A 72 2.39 -3.93 -9.46
CA ARG A 72 1.25 -3.00 -9.30
C ARG A 72 1.22 -2.41 -7.89
N LEU A 73 1.40 -3.23 -6.85
CA LEU A 73 1.49 -2.76 -5.47
C LEU A 73 2.63 -1.76 -5.28
N LYS A 74 3.82 -2.07 -5.79
CA LYS A 74 4.99 -1.18 -5.74
C LYS A 74 4.66 0.19 -6.37
N ASN A 75 4.08 0.20 -7.56
CA ASN A 75 3.76 1.44 -8.26
C ASN A 75 2.76 2.30 -7.48
N ILE A 76 1.72 1.67 -6.89
CA ILE A 76 0.75 2.38 -6.05
C ILE A 76 1.43 2.99 -4.82
N ILE A 77 2.33 2.26 -4.15
CA ILE A 77 3.07 2.79 -3.00
C ILE A 77 3.93 3.98 -3.42
N LEU A 78 4.70 3.84 -4.50
CA LEU A 78 5.56 4.91 -4.98
C LEU A 78 4.76 6.15 -5.39
N GLU A 79 3.62 5.98 -6.05
CA GLU A 79 2.72 7.07 -6.42
C GLU A 79 2.11 7.74 -5.19
N ARG A 80 1.60 6.95 -4.24
CA ARG A 80 0.96 7.44 -3.01
C ARG A 80 1.90 8.25 -2.13
N PHE A 81 3.15 7.81 -2.05
CA PHE A 81 4.16 8.45 -1.22
C PHE A 81 5.16 9.26 -2.05
N SER A 82 4.87 9.57 -3.31
CA SER A 82 5.68 10.50 -4.10
C SER A 82 5.56 11.92 -3.52
N PRO A 83 6.64 12.70 -3.40
CA PRO A 83 8.04 12.41 -3.75
C PRO A 83 8.88 11.85 -2.58
N ALA A 84 8.25 11.43 -1.49
CA ALA A 84 8.92 10.95 -0.28
C ALA A 84 9.62 9.60 -0.48
N LEU A 85 9.08 8.70 -1.31
CA LEU A 85 9.65 7.38 -1.59
C LEU A 85 10.18 7.26 -3.03
N LYS A 86 11.27 6.51 -3.20
CA LYS A 86 11.87 6.14 -4.49
C LYS A 86 12.21 4.67 -4.53
N GLU A 87 12.10 4.07 -5.71
CA GLU A 87 12.61 2.72 -5.96
C GLU A 87 14.14 2.74 -6.02
N THR A 88 14.77 1.74 -5.41
CA THR A 88 16.19 1.49 -5.52
C THR A 88 16.42 -0.02 -5.59
N THR A 89 17.30 -0.44 -6.49
CA THR A 89 17.68 -1.84 -6.62
C THR A 89 19.02 -2.05 -5.91
N ARG A 90 19.08 -2.96 -4.93
CA ARG A 90 20.32 -3.31 -4.21
C ARG A 90 20.97 -4.57 -4.79
N PHE A 91 22.14 -4.93 -4.25
CA PHE A 91 22.84 -6.18 -4.56
C PHE A 91 21.87 -7.37 -4.52
N ARG A 92 21.96 -8.28 -5.50
CA ARG A 92 21.04 -9.41 -5.76
C ARG A 92 19.67 -9.04 -6.37
N LYS A 93 19.53 -7.85 -6.99
CA LYS A 93 18.29 -7.41 -7.65
C LYS A 93 17.09 -7.31 -6.69
N GLU A 94 17.36 -7.09 -5.41
CA GLU A 94 16.29 -6.83 -4.45
C GLU A 94 15.75 -5.42 -4.67
N VAL A 95 14.45 -5.33 -4.94
CA VAL A 95 13.73 -4.07 -5.04
C VAL A 95 13.42 -3.58 -3.65
N VAL A 96 13.96 -2.40 -3.33
CA VAL A 96 13.80 -1.71 -2.06
C VAL A 96 13.17 -0.36 -2.33
N ILE A 97 12.26 0.06 -1.47
CA ILE A 97 11.71 1.42 -1.48
C ILE A 97 12.50 2.22 -0.44
N MET A 98 13.02 3.37 -0.83
CA MET A 98 13.84 4.21 0.04
C MET A 98 13.29 5.63 0.11
N CYS A 99 13.47 6.31 1.23
CA CYS A 99 13.19 7.74 1.30
C CYS A 99 14.03 8.50 0.27
N SER A 100 13.43 9.50 -0.38
CA SER A 100 14.12 10.36 -1.34
C SER A 100 15.29 11.09 -0.69
N ALA A 101 16.29 11.52 -1.46
CA ALA A 101 17.47 12.21 -0.93
C ALA A 101 17.11 13.40 -0.02
N ALA A 102 16.13 14.22 -0.41
CA ALA A 102 15.64 15.32 0.42
C ALA A 102 15.07 14.85 1.77
N MET A 103 14.36 13.71 1.80
CA MET A 103 13.88 13.13 3.06
C MET A 103 14.97 12.41 3.83
N LYS A 104 15.91 11.78 3.14
CA LYS A 104 17.09 11.15 3.72
C LYS A 104 17.92 12.18 4.46
N ASP A 105 18.15 13.37 3.89
CA ASP A 105 18.92 14.44 4.54
C ASP A 105 18.23 14.97 5.81
N VAL A 106 16.90 15.13 5.79
CA VAL A 106 16.11 15.49 6.98
C VAL A 106 16.15 14.38 8.03
N VAL A 107 16.01 13.12 7.63
CA VAL A 107 16.04 11.99 8.57
C VAL A 107 17.45 11.75 9.13
N GLU A 108 18.51 11.82 8.33
CA GLU A 108 19.90 11.69 8.79
C GLU A 108 20.29 12.85 9.72
N SER A 109 19.92 14.09 9.41
CA SER A 109 20.17 15.24 10.30
C SER A 109 19.42 15.13 11.63
N THR A 110 18.23 14.55 11.63
CA THR A 110 17.41 14.40 12.85
C THR A 110 17.82 13.17 13.67
N LEU A 111 18.15 12.04 13.03
CA LEU A 111 18.52 10.78 13.70
C LEU A 111 19.95 10.79 14.25
N HIS A 112 20.89 11.50 13.63
CA HIS A 112 22.26 11.62 14.14
C HIS A 112 22.38 12.55 15.34
N THR A 113 21.35 13.33 15.66
CA THR A 113 21.39 14.34 16.72
C THR A 113 20.61 13.96 17.98
N LYS A 114 19.56 13.11 17.88
CA LYS A 114 18.88 12.45 19.00
C LYS A 114 17.86 11.41 18.47
N PRO A 115 17.54 10.35 19.22
CA PRO A 115 16.36 9.54 18.90
C PRO A 115 15.11 10.45 18.85
N PRO A 116 14.22 10.27 17.87
CA PRO A 116 13.06 11.14 17.68
C PRO A 116 12.17 11.07 18.93
N SER A 117 11.93 12.24 19.55
CA SER A 117 11.02 12.36 20.70
C SER A 117 9.59 11.99 20.31
N ASP A 118 8.77 11.67 21.31
CA ASP A 118 7.35 11.37 21.09
C ASP A 118 6.60 12.56 20.46
N GLU A 119 7.02 13.79 20.76
CA GLU A 119 6.48 15.00 20.11
C GLU A 119 6.84 15.05 18.62
N TYR A 120 8.08 14.73 18.25
CA TYR A 120 8.49 14.66 16.85
C TYR A 120 7.73 13.57 16.09
N ARG A 121 7.54 12.39 16.70
CA ARG A 121 6.73 11.32 16.12
C ARG A 121 5.28 11.78 15.91
N THR A 122 4.72 12.47 16.90
CA THR A 122 3.35 13.02 16.83
C THR A 122 3.22 14.04 15.70
N LEU A 123 4.16 14.98 15.58
CA LEU A 123 4.18 15.98 14.50
C LEU A 123 4.39 15.34 13.13
N SER A 124 5.26 14.32 13.03
CA SER A 124 5.48 13.56 11.80
C SER A 124 4.22 12.83 11.35
N LYS A 125 3.53 12.16 12.29
CA LYS A 125 2.23 11.52 12.04
C LYS A 125 1.19 12.54 11.58
N ALA A 126 1.09 13.69 12.26
CA ALA A 126 0.16 14.75 11.89
C ALA A 126 0.44 15.29 10.48
N ALA A 127 1.72 15.55 10.15
CA ALA A 127 2.11 16.04 8.83
C ALA A 127 1.77 15.04 7.70
N LEU A 128 2.00 13.74 7.93
CA LEU A 128 1.64 12.68 6.97
C LEU A 128 0.13 12.60 6.75
N ILE A 129 -0.67 12.64 7.82
CA ILE A 129 -2.14 12.66 7.74
C ILE A 129 -2.64 13.90 6.98
N CYS A 130 -2.12 15.08 7.31
CA CYS A 130 -2.47 16.31 6.59
C CYS A 130 -2.17 16.19 5.10
N ARG A 131 -1.00 15.66 4.74
CA ARG A 131 -0.63 15.43 3.34
C ARG A 131 -1.57 14.43 2.66
N ARG A 132 -1.90 13.32 3.33
CA ARG A 132 -2.84 12.31 2.84
C ARG A 132 -4.20 12.92 2.50
N GLU A 133 -4.70 13.79 3.37
CA GLU A 133 -5.99 14.44 3.20
C GLU A 133 -5.97 15.49 2.09
N MET A 134 -4.92 16.32 2.03
CA MET A 134 -4.70 17.23 0.90
C MET A 134 -4.64 16.49 -0.43
N SER A 135 -3.92 15.37 -0.52
CA SER A 135 -3.86 14.55 -1.74
C SER A 135 -5.17 13.86 -2.10
N ARG A 136 -6.07 13.62 -1.13
CA ARG A 136 -7.43 13.10 -1.40
C ARG A 136 -8.36 14.18 -1.97
N GLN A 137 -8.20 15.41 -1.48
CA GLN A 137 -8.99 16.56 -1.92
C GLN A 137 -8.50 17.11 -3.26
N CYS A 138 -7.20 17.00 -3.55
CA CYS A 138 -6.61 17.23 -4.87
C CYS A 138 -6.88 16.04 -5.81
N LYS A 139 -8.14 15.69 -6.05
CA LYS A 139 -8.49 15.09 -7.35
C LYS A 139 -8.20 16.18 -8.38
N PHE A 140 -7.10 16.04 -9.10
CA PHE A 140 -6.74 16.96 -10.18
C PHE A 140 -7.97 17.23 -11.05
N ASP A 141 -8.34 18.52 -11.12
CA ASP A 141 -8.94 19.08 -12.31
C ASP A 141 -8.06 18.67 -13.48
N ILE A 142 -8.46 17.61 -14.19
CA ILE A 142 -8.00 17.39 -15.56
C ILE A 142 -8.70 18.46 -16.38
N LEU A 143 -8.19 19.69 -16.28
CA LEU A 143 -8.40 20.72 -17.27
C LEU A 143 -7.78 20.18 -18.56
N LYS A 144 -8.67 19.68 -19.43
CA LYS A 144 -8.39 19.50 -20.84
C LYS A 144 -8.14 20.89 -21.43
N ASP A 145 -6.91 21.14 -21.84
CA ASP A 145 -6.62 22.02 -22.98
C ASP A 145 -6.24 21.14 -24.18
#